data_AF-A0AA41WX70-F1
#
_entry.id   AF-A0AA41WX70-F1
#
_cell.length_a   1.000
_cell.length_b   1.000
_cell.length_c   1.000
_cell.angle_alpha   90.00
_cell.angle_beta   90.00
_cell.angle_gamma   90.00
#
_symmetry.space_group_name_H-M   'P 1'
#
loop_
_entity.id
_entity.type
_entity.pdbx_description
1 polymer ?
#
loop_
_entity_poly.entity_id
_entity_poly.type
_entity_poly.pdbx_seq_one_letter_code
_entity_poly.pdbx_strand_id
1 'polypeptide(L)'
;MSIRDFFKVLAAIPAVIGRRRARGGFTHEAWQDGFALVELLLFPHGVFGAAIWYAKGHQEDPMRWFGAVVVGCALVWIWAYLLQQAYRALERAAQRLEIK
;
A
#
# COMPACT_ATOMS: atom_id res chain seq x y z
N MET A 1 -9.10 -12.92 -3.96
CA MET A 1 -9.21 -11.44 -4.05
C MET A 1 -8.58 -11.03 -5.38
N SER A 2 -9.37 -10.50 -6.31
CA SER A 2 -8.92 -10.25 -7.69
C SER A 2 -8.17 -8.92 -7.79
N ILE A 3 -7.26 -8.78 -8.75
CA ILE A 3 -6.59 -7.51 -9.10
C ILE A 3 -7.62 -6.38 -9.30
N ARG A 4 -8.81 -6.71 -9.79
CA ARG A 4 -9.89 -5.74 -10.00
C ARG A 4 -10.47 -5.19 -8.68
N ASP A 5 -10.47 -5.98 -7.61
CA ASP A 5 -10.89 -5.54 -6.28
C ASP A 5 -9.86 -4.61 -5.65
N PHE A 6 -8.58 -4.91 -5.89
CA PHE A 6 -7.46 -4.08 -5.44
C PHE A 6 -7.50 -2.67 -6.06
N PHE A 7 -7.72 -2.56 -7.37
CA PHE A 7 -7.90 -1.26 -8.03
C PHE A 7 -9.14 -0.50 -7.55
N LYS A 8 -10.23 -1.20 -7.22
CA LYS A 8 -11.42 -0.56 -6.63
C LYS A 8 -11.14 0.02 -5.24
N VAL A 9 -10.35 -0.67 -4.42
CA VAL A 9 -9.92 -0.16 -3.11
C VAL A 9 -9.02 1.07 -3.29
N LEU A 10 -8.04 1.01 -4.19
CA LEU A 10 -7.18 2.16 -4.51
C LEU A 10 -7.97 3.37 -5.03
N ALA A 11 -8.94 3.15 -5.92
CA ALA A 11 -9.80 4.21 -6.46
C ALA A 11 -10.79 4.79 -5.42
N ALA A 12 -11.12 4.02 -4.38
CA ALA A 12 -11.96 4.50 -3.29
C ALA A 12 -11.22 5.41 -2.31
N ILE A 13 -9.88 5.30 -2.20
CA ILE A 13 -9.07 6.11 -1.29
C ILE A 13 -9.19 7.62 -1.60
N PRO A 14 -9.02 8.10 -2.86
CA PRO A 14 -9.24 9.50 -3.20
C PRO A 14 -10.66 9.99 -2.88
N ALA A 15 -11.67 9.14 -3.10
CA ALA A 15 -13.07 9.49 -2.83
C ALA A 15 -13.38 9.57 -1.33
N VAL A 16 -12.69 8.79 -0.49
CA VAL A 16 -12.77 8.88 0.97
C VAL A 16 -12.01 10.10 1.48
N ILE A 17 -10.84 10.40 0.93
CA ILE A 17 -10.05 11.60 1.26
C ILE A 17 -10.82 12.87 0.88
N GLY A 18 -11.41 12.92 -0.33
CA GLY A 18 -12.22 14.04 -0.79
C GLY A 18 -13.45 14.28 0.10
N ARG A 19 -14.13 13.22 0.53
CA ARG A 19 -15.26 13.32 1.47
C ARG A 19 -14.84 13.80 2.87
N ARG A 20 -13.64 13.45 3.34
CA ARG A 20 -13.09 13.95 4.61
C ARG A 20 -12.65 15.41 4.52
N ARG A 21 -12.05 15.81 3.39
CA ARG A 21 -11.69 17.21 3.10
C ARG A 21 -12.92 18.12 3.06
N ALA A 22 -14.01 17.67 2.45
CA ALA A 22 -15.27 18.43 2.38
C ALA A 22 -15.95 18.64 3.75
N ARG A 23 -15.61 17.85 4.77
CA ARG A 23 -16.15 17.97 6.14
C ARG A 23 -15.25 18.79 7.08
N GLY A 24 -14.23 19.47 6.56
CA GLY A 24 -13.36 20.37 7.34
C GLY A 24 -12.40 19.68 8.31
N GLY A 25 -12.33 18.34 8.31
CA GLY A 25 -11.55 17.56 9.28
C GLY A 25 -10.17 17.10 8.81
N PHE A 26 -9.63 17.68 7.74
CA PHE A 26 -8.34 17.25 7.17
C PHE A 26 -7.22 18.14 7.69
N THR A 27 -6.70 17.79 8.87
CA THR A 27 -5.50 18.42 9.44
C THR A 27 -4.30 18.15 8.52
N HIS A 28 -3.29 19.03 8.53
CA HIS A 28 -2.09 18.86 7.70
C HIS A 28 -1.40 17.51 7.92
N GLU A 29 -1.44 17.02 9.17
CA GLU A 29 -0.95 15.71 9.59
C GLU A 29 -1.67 14.56 8.87
N ALA A 30 -3.00 14.61 8.74
CA ALA A 30 -3.77 13.59 8.03
C ALA A 30 -3.46 13.55 6.52
N TRP A 31 -3.03 14.68 5.94
CA TRP A 31 -2.53 14.73 4.57
C TRP A 31 -1.15 14.12 4.46
N GLN A 32 -0.24 14.46 5.36
CA GLN A 32 1.10 13.90 5.39
C GLN A 32 1.06 12.38 5.59
N ASP A 33 0.22 11.88 6.49
CA ASP A 33 0.03 10.44 6.71
C ASP A 33 -0.55 9.75 5.48
N GLY A 34 -1.54 10.37 4.83
CA GLY A 34 -2.14 9.84 3.59
C GLY A 34 -1.15 9.81 2.43
N PHE A 35 -0.34 10.86 2.28
CA PHE A 35 0.70 10.93 1.25
C PHE A 35 1.82 9.93 1.53
N ALA A 36 2.26 9.80 2.78
CA ALA A 36 3.25 8.81 3.19
C ALA A 36 2.76 7.38 2.92
N LEU A 37 1.46 7.10 3.12
CA LEU A 37 0.86 5.81 2.75
C LEU A 37 0.88 5.56 1.24
N VAL A 38 0.57 6.58 0.44
CA VAL A 38 0.60 6.49 -1.02
C VAL A 38 2.02 6.31 -1.52
N GLU A 39 2.99 7.00 -0.93
CA GLU A 39 4.41 6.88 -1.24
C GLU A 39 4.94 5.50 -0.84
N LEU A 40 4.62 5.02 0.36
CA LEU A 40 4.94 3.67 0.84
C LEU A 40 4.34 2.58 -0.05
N LEU A 41 3.20 2.83 -0.70
CA LEU A 41 2.61 1.90 -1.64
C LEU A 41 3.23 2.01 -3.03
N LEU A 42 3.33 3.19 -3.63
CA LEU A 42 3.77 3.31 -5.02
C LEU A 42 5.28 3.09 -5.18
N PHE A 43 6.09 3.57 -4.23
CA PHE A 43 7.55 3.55 -4.34
C PHE A 43 8.11 2.12 -4.42
N PRO A 44 7.75 1.18 -3.51
CA PRO A 44 8.28 -0.18 -3.58
C PRO A 44 7.86 -0.94 -4.84
N HIS A 45 6.66 -0.68 -5.38
CA HIS A 45 6.22 -1.31 -6.63
C HIS A 45 6.98 -0.77 -7.84
N GLY A 46 7.29 0.53 -7.87
CA GLY A 46 8.16 1.13 -8.88
C GLY A 46 9.57 0.55 -8.84
N VAL A 47 10.16 0.46 -7.64
CA VAL A 47 11.48 -0.14 -7.42
C VAL A 47 11.49 -1.63 -7.84
N PHE A 48 10.44 -2.38 -7.53
CA PHE A 48 10.31 -3.77 -7.95
C PHE A 48 10.27 -3.90 -9.49
N GLY A 49 9.50 -3.04 -10.17
CA GLY A 49 9.45 -2.99 -11.63
C GLY A 49 10.82 -2.67 -12.25
N ALA A 50 11.54 -1.70 -11.68
CA ALA A 50 12.89 -1.37 -12.11
C ALA A 50 13.88 -2.53 -11.89
N ALA A 51 13.77 -3.23 -10.76
CA ALA A 51 14.60 -4.41 -10.48
C ALA A 51 14.33 -5.57 -11.45
N ILE A 52 13.07 -5.80 -11.83
CA ILE A 52 12.72 -6.79 -12.87
C ILE A 52 13.28 -6.36 -14.23
N TRP A 53 13.15 -5.08 -14.58
CA TRP A 53 13.68 -4.55 -15.83
C TRP A 53 15.20 -4.73 -15.91
N TYR A 54 15.92 -4.39 -14.83
CA TYR A 54 17.36 -4.62 -14.71
C TYR A 54 17.71 -6.11 -14.88
N ALA A 55 17.01 -7.00 -14.16
CA ALA A 55 17.26 -8.45 -14.21
C ALA A 55 17.06 -9.07 -15.60
N LYS A 56 16.10 -8.52 -16.36
CA LYS A 56 15.87 -8.93 -17.75
C LYS A 56 16.94 -8.43 -18.72
N GLY A 57 17.50 -7.24 -18.46
CA GLY A 57 18.51 -6.61 -19.30
C GLY A 57 19.93 -7.16 -19.16
N HIS A 58 20.28 -7.74 -18.01
CA HIS A 58 21.65 -8.19 -17.70
C HIS A 58 21.66 -9.71 -17.50
N GLN A 59 21.59 -10.50 -18.57
CA GLN A 59 21.47 -11.96 -18.45
C GLN A 59 22.76 -12.65 -17.99
N GLU A 60 23.87 -11.99 -18.24
CA GLU A 60 25.24 -12.38 -17.90
C GLU A 60 25.58 -12.24 -16.41
N ASP A 61 24.80 -11.46 -15.64
CA ASP A 61 25.01 -11.29 -14.20
C ASP A 61 24.27 -12.40 -13.40
N PRO A 62 24.99 -13.27 -12.67
CA PRO A 62 24.37 -14.34 -11.87
C PRO A 62 23.51 -13.81 -10.71
N MET A 63 23.74 -12.57 -10.24
CA MET A 63 23.01 -11.94 -9.14
C MET A 63 21.94 -10.94 -9.61
N ARG A 64 21.66 -10.88 -10.91
CA ARG A 64 20.68 -9.96 -11.53
C ARG A 64 19.29 -9.94 -10.89
N TRP A 65 18.83 -11.07 -10.36
CA TRP A 65 17.51 -11.21 -9.74
C TRP A 65 17.49 -10.87 -8.24
N PHE A 66 18.67 -10.73 -7.60
CA PHE A 66 18.76 -10.53 -6.16
C PHE A 66 17.97 -9.30 -5.70
N GLY A 67 18.12 -8.17 -6.40
CA GLY A 67 17.35 -6.96 -6.11
C GLY A 67 15.85 -7.16 -6.22
N ALA A 68 15.38 -7.87 -7.25
CA ALA A 68 13.96 -8.16 -7.43
C ALA A 68 13.43 -9.06 -6.31
N VAL A 69 14.19 -10.08 -5.89
CA VAL A 69 13.81 -10.94 -4.76
C VAL A 69 13.71 -10.16 -3.45
N VAL A 70 14.71 -9.34 -3.13
CA VAL A 70 14.72 -8.53 -1.90
C VAL A 70 13.53 -7.59 -1.85
N VAL A 71 13.27 -6.85 -2.93
CA VAL A 71 12.15 -5.92 -3.01
C VAL A 71 10.81 -6.67 -3.02
N GLY A 72 10.74 -7.83 -3.65
CA GLY A 72 9.58 -8.72 -3.61
C GLY A 72 9.23 -9.17 -2.18
N CYS A 73 10.23 -9.59 -1.41
CA CYS A 73 10.04 -9.94 0.01
C CYS A 73 9.57 -8.73 0.84
N ALA A 74 10.15 -7.55 0.61
CA ALA A 74 9.73 -6.32 1.28
C ALA A 74 8.27 -5.96 0.96
N LEU A 75 7.86 -6.10 -0.30
CA LEU A 75 6.47 -5.89 -0.72
C LEU A 75 5.51 -6.83 0.01
N VAL A 76 5.82 -8.13 0.07
CA VAL A 76 4.99 -9.12 0.78
C VAL A 76 4.86 -8.74 2.25
N TRP A 77 5.96 -8.35 2.90
CA TRP A 77 5.95 -7.91 4.30
C TRP A 77 5.05 -6.68 4.49
N ILE A 78 5.25 -5.63 3.69
CA ILE A 78 4.47 -4.39 3.79
C ILE A 78 2.98 -4.68 3.65
N TRP A 79 2.60 -5.53 2.67
CA TRP A 79 1.20 -5.93 2.50
C TRP A 79 0.65 -6.72 3.68
N ALA A 80 1.42 -7.68 4.22
CA ALA A 80 0.99 -8.43 5.40
C ALA A 80 0.77 -7.51 6.61
N TYR A 81 1.68 -6.56 6.83
CA TYR A 81 1.58 -5.57 7.89
C TYR A 81 0.34 -4.67 7.72
N LEU A 82 0.12 -4.13 6.52
CA LEU A 82 -1.05 -3.30 6.21
C LEU A 82 -2.36 -4.07 6.38
N LEU A 83 -2.41 -5.33 5.95
CA LEU A 83 -3.58 -6.19 6.12
C LEU A 83 -3.88 -6.42 7.60
N GLN A 84 -2.86 -6.67 8.42
CA GLN A 84 -3.01 -6.83 9.87
C GLN A 84 -3.52 -5.55 10.54
N GLN A 85 -3.00 -4.38 10.13
CA GLN A 85 -3.49 -3.10 10.62
C GLN A 85 -4.94 -2.83 10.23
N ALA A 86 -5.31 -3.13 8.98
CA ALA A 86 -6.68 -3.00 8.51
C ALA A 86 -7.65 -3.93 9.28
N TYR A 87 -7.24 -5.16 9.54
CA TYR A 87 -8.04 -6.11 10.34
C TYR A 87 -8.26 -5.60 11.76
N ARG A 88 -7.19 -5.16 12.45
CA ARG A 88 -7.31 -4.60 13.82
C ARG A 88 -8.18 -3.34 13.84
N ALA A 89 -8.12 -2.50 12.81
CA ALA A 89 -8.97 -1.31 12.70
C ALA A 89 -10.44 -1.69 12.54
N LEU A 90 -10.73 -2.73 11.74
CA LEU A 90 -12.07 -3.27 11.56
C LEU A 90 -12.61 -3.88 12.85
N GLU A 91 -11.79 -4.67 13.56
CA GLU A 91 -12.14 -5.31 14.83
C GLU A 91 -12.48 -4.27 15.91
N ARG A 92 -11.68 -3.21 16.03
CA ARG A 92 -12.00 -2.07 16.93
C ARG A 92 -13.28 -1.36 16.54
N ALA A 93 -13.57 -1.22 15.24
CA ALA A 93 -14.79 -0.59 14.77
C ALA A 93 -16.02 -1.48 15.07
N ALA A 94 -15.90 -2.80 14.90
CA ALA A 94 -16.93 -3.77 15.24
C ALA A 94 -17.24 -3.76 16.76
N GLN A 95 -16.22 -3.77 17.61
CA GLN A 95 -16.39 -3.67 19.07
C GLN A 95 -17.09 -2.38 19.50
N ARG A 96 -16.85 -1.25 18.82
CA ARG A 96 -17.56 0.01 19.09
C ARG A 96 -19.04 -0.02 18.70
N LEU A 97 -19.42 -0.89 17.77
CA LEU A 97 -20.81 -1.06 17.32
C LEU A 97 -21.59 -2.06 18.18
N GLU A 98 -20.94 -3.07 18.77
CA GLU A 98 -21.56 -4.02 19.71
C GLU A 98 -21.89 -3.41 21.08
N ILE A 99 -21.19 -2.34 21.48
CA ILE A 99 -21.40 -1.66 22.78
C ILE A 99 -22.58 -0.66 22.73
N LYS A 100 -23.23 -0.50 21.57
CA LYS A 100 -24.28 0.51 21.35
C LYS A 100 -25.63 -0.13 21.03
#